data_AF-A0A962G4I1-F1
#
_entry.id   AF-A0A962G4I1-F1
#
_cell.length_a   1.000
_cell.length_b   1.000
_cell.length_c   1.000
_cell.angle_alpha   90.00
_cell.angle_beta   90.00
_cell.angle_gamma   90.00
#
_symmetry.space_group_name_H-M   'P 1'
#
loop_
_entity.id
_entity.type
_entity.pdbx_description
1 polymer ?
#
loop_
_entity_poly.entity_id
_entity_poly.type
_entity_poly.pdbx_seq_one_letter_code
_entity_poly.pdbx_strand_id
1 'polypeptide(L)'
;MGEESPSRALFHWTFATAKLDESTRQLSVDGVEATLEPRPLELLGLLLHHAGEVLTKEELLEAAWEGRPVVDGALTNAIGKLRRVLGDVDQTIIETVPRVGYRLTGKVTRQLITRGAISNHFKAGDAVPDRAGWRLVRPLDSSERGEVWLAAHEKSKAQRVFKYSFDGSRLYALKREVTISRLLRESLGERAEFVPVLDWDFGKAPYFIEAIFGGERMDEWAAAHGGLGAIALDTRIELLARIADAVAMAHEVGVLHKDLKPANILINGPVDDPQPSLVDFGSGKLMDPERLKALSITGIGMTKTGTLDAESTTGTPLYLAPELISAGQTPTVRSDIYALGVVLYQLCAGDFRRPMSAGWEDDIDDALLREDIAAAANGNPELRPASARELALRLRNREQRALQREREIAAARQTAINERALAAARARRPWVLAGVGLLAIGCVVTWTMYQRVAEANVRAVREMRVAQAVNQFLNQDLLTTANPVHGGRANIPLIEAIDRAGPAIQSRFSDDPQVAATIHQTLGDAYYQLANYDKAREQFSHAAARFSQLGDNAAED
;
A
#
# COMPACT_ATOMS: atom_id res chain seq x y z
N MET A 1 -4.64 25.26 -42.61
CA MET A 1 -3.99 23.93 -42.51
C MET A 1 -2.92 23.87 -43.57
N GLY A 2 -1.68 24.16 -43.18
CA GLY A 2 -0.47 23.96 -43.97
C GLY A 2 0.52 23.33 -43.02
N GLU A 3 1.02 22.15 -43.35
CA GLU A 3 1.88 21.33 -42.51
C GLU A 3 3.33 21.81 -42.66
N GLU A 4 3.81 22.64 -41.75
CA GLU A 4 5.24 22.97 -41.71
C GLU A 4 6.03 21.81 -41.08
N SER A 5 6.73 21.08 -41.94
CA SER A 5 7.74 20.06 -41.64
C SER A 5 8.79 20.50 -40.60
N PRO A 6 9.38 19.55 -39.84
CA PRO A 6 10.38 19.84 -38.79
C PRO A 6 11.59 20.58 -39.37
N SER A 7 12.16 21.51 -38.59
CA SER A 7 13.34 22.32 -38.96
C SER A 7 14.50 21.44 -39.44
N ARG A 8 14.62 21.33 -40.76
CA ARG A 8 15.61 20.52 -41.45
C ARG A 8 16.96 21.22 -41.32
N ALA A 9 17.99 20.51 -40.86
CA ALA A 9 19.36 21.00 -40.99
C ALA A 9 19.61 21.30 -42.48
N LEU A 10 20.03 22.52 -42.80
CA LEU A 10 20.27 22.92 -44.19
C LEU A 10 21.71 22.57 -44.56
N PHE A 11 21.89 21.95 -45.71
CA PHE A 11 23.21 21.54 -46.19
C PHE A 11 23.53 22.15 -47.56
N HIS A 12 24.83 22.33 -47.80
CA HIS A 12 25.36 22.33 -49.16
C HIS A 12 25.54 20.89 -49.59
N TRP A 13 24.76 20.46 -50.56
CA TRP A 13 24.85 19.14 -51.15
C TRP A 13 25.73 19.17 -52.39
N THR A 14 26.57 18.16 -52.57
CA THR A 14 27.31 17.91 -53.81
C THR A 14 27.10 16.44 -54.20
N PHE A 15 26.58 16.23 -55.41
CA PHE A 15 26.22 14.91 -55.95
C PHE A 15 26.35 14.93 -57.47
N ALA A 16 26.90 13.87 -58.06
CA ALA A 16 27.28 13.86 -59.49
C ALA A 16 28.07 15.14 -59.87
N THR A 17 27.63 15.90 -60.87
CA THR A 17 28.19 17.21 -61.24
C THR A 17 27.37 18.39 -60.71
N ALA A 18 26.38 18.13 -59.85
CA ALA A 18 25.44 19.11 -59.33
C ALA A 18 25.75 19.51 -57.87
N LYS A 19 25.39 20.74 -57.53
CA LYS A 19 25.42 21.27 -56.17
C LYS A 19 24.11 21.98 -55.83
N LEU A 20 23.56 21.67 -54.66
CA LEU A 20 22.35 22.31 -54.14
C LEU A 20 22.67 23.02 -52.82
N ASP A 21 22.37 24.31 -52.74
CA ASP A 21 22.34 25.07 -51.50
C ASP A 21 20.88 25.18 -51.01
N GLU A 22 20.56 24.49 -49.91
CA GLU A 22 19.20 24.48 -49.36
C GLU A 22 18.80 25.80 -48.70
N SER A 23 19.76 26.65 -48.33
CA SER A 23 19.48 27.95 -47.70
C SER A 23 19.03 29.00 -48.71
N THR A 24 19.66 29.00 -49.88
CA THR A 24 19.31 29.90 -51.00
C THR A 24 18.35 29.25 -51.99
N ARG A 25 18.11 27.93 -51.88
CA ARG A 25 17.34 27.13 -52.83
C ARG A 25 17.91 27.21 -54.26
N GLN A 26 19.23 27.37 -54.38
CA GLN A 26 19.93 27.43 -55.66
C GLN A 26 20.54 26.07 -56.02
N LEU A 27 20.21 25.60 -57.23
CA LEU A 27 20.81 24.43 -57.85
C LEU A 27 21.82 24.89 -58.91
N SER A 28 23.00 24.29 -58.94
CA SER A 28 23.97 24.45 -60.02
C SER A 28 24.37 23.09 -60.57
N VAL A 29 24.54 22.99 -61.89
CA VAL A 29 24.95 21.77 -62.60
C VAL A 29 26.10 22.14 -63.52
N ASP A 30 27.21 21.40 -63.45
CA ASP A 30 28.46 21.70 -64.18
C ASP A 30 28.99 23.13 -63.93
N GLY A 31 28.70 23.68 -62.75
CA GLY A 31 29.10 25.03 -62.36
C GLY A 31 28.23 26.16 -62.92
N VAL A 32 27.16 25.85 -63.65
CA VAL A 32 26.18 26.82 -64.14
C VAL A 32 24.92 26.77 -63.26
N GLU A 33 24.38 27.93 -62.91
CA GLU A 33 23.13 28.01 -62.15
C GLU A 33 21.96 27.47 -62.98
N ALA A 34 21.23 26.52 -62.42
CA ALA A 34 20.11 25.85 -63.05
C ALA A 34 18.80 26.26 -62.38
N THR A 35 17.91 26.88 -63.14
CA THR A 35 16.58 27.27 -62.63
C THR A 35 15.64 26.07 -62.63
N LEU A 36 15.00 25.83 -61.49
CA LEU A 36 14.05 24.74 -61.32
C LEU A 36 12.80 25.24 -60.58
N GLU A 37 11.65 24.66 -60.91
CA GLU A 37 10.40 24.96 -60.20
C GLU A 37 10.47 24.50 -58.72
N PRO A 38 9.71 25.14 -57.80
CA PRO A 38 9.77 24.84 -56.38
C PRO A 38 9.50 23.37 -56.02
N ARG A 39 8.54 22.72 -56.67
CA ARG A 39 8.15 21.33 -56.34
C ARG A 39 9.18 20.28 -56.74
N PRO A 40 9.71 20.29 -57.98
CA PRO A 40 10.87 19.46 -58.31
C PRO A 40 12.07 19.70 -57.38
N LEU A 41 12.32 20.95 -56.96
CA LEU A 41 13.41 21.28 -56.03
C LEU A 41 13.20 20.68 -54.63
N GLU A 42 11.97 20.73 -54.11
CA GLU A 42 11.60 20.08 -52.84
C GLU A 42 11.81 18.56 -52.89
N LEU A 43 11.39 17.92 -53.99
CA LEU A 43 11.64 16.49 -54.23
C LEU A 43 13.12 16.15 -54.29
N LEU A 44 13.94 17.00 -54.92
CA LEU A 44 15.39 16.82 -54.95
C LEU A 44 15.99 16.90 -53.55
N GLY A 45 15.57 17.86 -52.74
CA GLY A 45 15.99 17.97 -51.34
C GLY A 45 15.61 16.72 -50.54
N LEU A 46 14.40 16.19 -50.73
CA LEU A 46 13.93 14.94 -50.13
C LEU A 46 14.80 13.74 -50.53
N LEU A 47 15.03 13.55 -51.82
CA LEU A 47 15.91 12.49 -52.36
C LEU A 47 17.36 12.60 -51.85
N LEU A 48 17.89 13.81 -51.65
CA LEU A 48 19.24 14.03 -51.12
C LEU A 48 19.39 13.64 -49.65
N HIS A 49 18.36 13.86 -48.83
CA HIS A 49 18.40 13.45 -47.43
C HIS A 49 18.28 11.94 -47.24
N HIS A 50 17.66 11.26 -48.19
CA HIS A 50 17.50 9.81 -48.24
C HIS A 50 18.39 9.19 -49.34
N ALA A 51 19.55 9.80 -49.60
CA ALA A 51 20.45 9.34 -50.66
C ALA A 51 20.84 7.88 -50.45
N GLY A 52 20.65 7.04 -51.47
CA GLY A 52 20.88 5.60 -51.42
C GLY A 52 19.67 4.77 -50.96
N GLU A 53 18.64 5.38 -50.38
CA GLU A 53 17.38 4.71 -49.99
C GLU A 53 16.36 4.77 -51.14
N VAL A 54 15.41 3.83 -51.15
CA VAL A 54 14.28 3.86 -52.10
C VAL A 54 13.12 4.55 -51.42
N LEU A 55 12.70 5.70 -51.94
CA LEU A 55 11.50 6.39 -51.50
C LEU A 55 10.30 5.97 -52.35
N THR A 56 9.20 5.59 -51.71
CA THR A 56 7.97 5.18 -52.38
C THR A 56 7.28 6.35 -53.07
N LYS A 57 6.40 6.07 -54.04
CA LYS A 57 5.65 7.12 -54.73
C LYS A 57 4.71 7.86 -53.77
N GLU A 58 4.12 7.13 -52.82
CA GLU A 58 3.23 7.64 -51.80
C GLU A 58 3.97 8.59 -50.85
N GLU A 59 5.13 8.21 -50.32
CA GLU A 59 5.96 9.08 -49.45
C GLU A 59 6.40 10.36 -50.16
N LEU A 60 6.80 10.27 -51.44
CA LEU A 60 7.22 11.42 -52.22
C LEU A 60 6.04 12.36 -52.53
N LEU A 61 4.85 11.81 -52.80
CA LEU A 61 3.64 12.59 -53.04
C LEU A 61 3.16 13.28 -51.76
N GLU A 62 3.14 12.56 -50.63
CA GLU A 62 2.72 13.08 -49.34
C GLU A 62 3.66 14.19 -48.86
N ALA A 63 4.98 13.96 -48.91
CA ALA A 63 5.96 14.91 -48.41
C ALA A 63 6.10 16.18 -49.27
N ALA A 64 5.98 16.09 -50.60
CA ALA A 64 6.13 17.26 -51.48
C ALA A 64 4.81 17.98 -51.79
N TRP A 65 3.65 17.38 -51.50
CA TRP A 65 2.33 17.98 -51.77
C TRP A 65 1.40 18.11 -50.55
N GLU A 66 1.84 17.81 -49.32
CA GLU A 66 1.12 18.07 -48.03
C GLU A 66 -0.37 17.72 -48.09
N GLY A 67 -0.72 16.51 -48.56
CA GLY A 67 -2.10 16.04 -48.62
C GLY A 67 -3.03 16.73 -49.64
N ARG A 68 -2.49 17.55 -50.57
CA ARG A 68 -3.30 18.14 -51.65
C ARG A 68 -3.56 17.12 -52.76
N PRO A 69 -4.78 17.06 -53.33
CA PRO A 69 -5.06 16.18 -54.47
C PRO A 69 -4.21 16.60 -55.67
N VAL A 70 -3.36 15.69 -56.16
CA VAL A 70 -2.45 15.92 -57.30
C VAL A 70 -2.94 15.12 -58.51
N VAL A 71 -2.77 15.68 -59.71
CA VAL A 71 -3.18 15.04 -60.98
C VAL A 71 -2.32 13.80 -61.26
N ASP A 72 -2.90 12.76 -61.84
CA ASP A 72 -2.18 11.55 -62.27
C ASP A 72 -0.95 11.92 -63.11
N GLY A 73 0.24 11.49 -62.65
CA GLY A 73 1.51 11.72 -63.33
C GLY A 73 2.31 12.96 -62.87
N ALA A 74 1.84 13.73 -61.88
CA ALA A 74 2.56 14.90 -61.36
C ALA A 74 3.97 14.58 -60.81
N LEU A 75 4.09 13.49 -60.04
CA LEU A 75 5.38 13.00 -59.55
C LEU A 75 6.32 12.61 -60.71
N THR A 76 5.81 11.86 -61.68
CA THR A 76 6.58 11.45 -62.88
C THR A 76 7.08 12.65 -63.68
N ASN A 77 6.24 13.68 -63.83
CA ASN A 77 6.61 14.92 -64.52
C ASN A 77 7.70 15.69 -63.74
N ALA A 78 7.56 15.80 -62.41
CA ALA A 78 8.55 16.47 -61.58
C ALA A 78 9.92 15.75 -61.60
N ILE A 79 9.94 14.42 -61.52
CA ILE A 79 11.16 13.62 -61.69
C ILE A 79 11.73 13.78 -63.10
N GLY A 80 10.88 13.82 -64.14
CA GLY A 80 11.31 14.07 -65.52
C GLY A 80 11.99 15.43 -65.70
N LYS A 81 11.49 16.48 -65.03
CA LYS A 81 12.13 17.80 -65.01
C LYS A 81 13.48 17.77 -64.29
N LEU A 82 13.57 17.08 -63.15
CA LEU A 82 14.83 16.89 -62.43
C LEU A 82 15.89 16.20 -63.30
N ARG A 83 15.54 15.10 -63.97
CA ARG A 83 16.47 14.39 -64.85
C ARG A 83 16.97 15.27 -65.99
N ARG A 84 16.09 16.07 -66.60
CA ARG A 84 16.49 16.99 -67.68
C ARG A 84 17.48 18.04 -67.20
N VAL A 85 17.24 18.62 -66.03
CA VAL A 85 18.12 19.65 -65.45
C VAL A 85 19.46 19.06 -64.98
N LEU A 86 19.46 17.84 -64.45
CA LEU A 86 20.66 17.15 -64.01
C LEU A 86 21.45 16.45 -65.14
N GLY A 87 20.95 16.49 -66.38
CA GLY A 87 21.55 15.75 -67.51
C GLY A 87 21.44 14.21 -67.37
N ASP A 88 20.54 13.72 -66.52
CA ASP A 88 20.39 12.31 -66.16
C ASP A 88 19.55 11.52 -67.18
N VAL A 89 20.03 11.47 -68.42
CA VAL A 89 19.34 10.81 -69.54
C VAL A 89 19.26 9.29 -69.33
N ASP A 90 20.33 8.70 -68.81
CA ASP A 90 20.46 7.26 -68.59
C ASP A 90 19.90 6.78 -67.23
N GLN A 91 19.29 7.67 -66.44
CA GLN A 91 18.71 7.38 -65.11
C GLN A 91 19.74 6.79 -64.12
N THR A 92 20.96 7.32 -64.19
CA THR A 92 22.11 6.91 -63.36
C THR A 92 22.24 7.74 -62.08
N ILE A 93 21.59 8.90 -62.01
CA ILE A 93 21.55 9.78 -60.83
C ILE A 93 20.25 9.58 -60.04
N ILE A 94 19.10 9.57 -60.72
CA ILE A 94 17.80 9.24 -60.12
C ILE A 94 17.31 7.96 -60.79
N GLU A 95 17.47 6.83 -60.11
CA GLU A 95 17.04 5.52 -60.58
C GLU A 95 15.53 5.33 -60.36
N THR A 96 14.83 4.77 -61.36
CA THR A 96 13.43 4.33 -61.19
C THR A 96 13.41 2.91 -60.65
N VAL A 97 12.81 2.69 -59.47
CA VAL A 97 12.58 1.36 -58.93
C VAL A 97 11.17 0.89 -59.34
N PRO A 98 11.02 -0.10 -60.24
CA PRO A 98 9.73 -0.47 -60.80
C PRO A 98 8.69 -0.82 -59.72
N ARG A 99 7.49 -0.24 -59.82
CA ARG A 99 6.35 -0.43 -58.90
C ARG A 99 6.56 0.02 -57.45
N VAL A 100 7.71 0.62 -57.11
CA VAL A 100 8.00 1.08 -55.75
C VAL A 100 8.16 2.61 -55.72
N GLY A 101 9.12 3.16 -56.46
CA GLY A 101 9.39 4.59 -56.40
C GLY A 101 10.73 4.98 -57.00
N TYR A 102 11.47 5.87 -56.33
CA TYR A 102 12.70 6.47 -56.85
C TYR A 102 13.82 6.43 -55.82
N ARG A 103 15.06 6.33 -56.31
CA ARG A 103 16.28 6.34 -55.48
C ARG A 103 17.32 7.26 -56.09
N LEU A 104 17.98 8.06 -55.26
CA LEU A 104 19.15 8.82 -55.67
C LEU A 104 20.40 7.93 -55.58
N THR A 105 21.08 7.73 -56.70
CA THR A 105 22.23 6.84 -56.85
C THR A 105 23.52 7.65 -57.03
N GLY A 106 24.63 7.08 -56.53
CA GLY A 106 25.96 7.70 -56.59
C GLY A 106 26.41 8.32 -55.27
N LYS A 107 27.62 8.90 -55.28
CA LYS A 107 28.25 9.48 -54.08
C LYS A 107 27.66 10.86 -53.80
N VAL A 108 26.99 10.99 -52.66
CA VAL A 108 26.46 12.26 -52.15
C VAL A 108 27.33 12.72 -50.99
N THR A 109 27.75 13.98 -51.05
CA THR A 109 28.48 14.63 -49.96
C THR A 109 27.68 15.83 -49.47
N ARG A 110 27.65 16.02 -48.14
CA ARG A 110 26.94 17.12 -47.50
C ARG A 110 27.89 17.91 -46.62
N GLN A 111 27.82 19.22 -46.70
CA GLN A 111 28.46 20.13 -45.76
C GLN A 111 27.36 20.90 -45.04
N LEU A 112 27.36 20.86 -43.70
CA LEU A 112 26.37 21.57 -42.91
C LEU A 112 26.53 23.07 -43.15
N ILE A 113 25.42 23.74 -43.52
CA ILE A 113 25.38 25.20 -43.53
C ILE A 113 25.38 25.63 -42.08
N THR A 114 26.57 25.85 -41.53
CA THR A 114 26.71 26.59 -40.29
C THR A 114 26.35 28.02 -40.66
N ARG A 115 25.08 28.40 -40.48
CA ARG A 115 24.71 29.82 -40.53
C ARG A 115 25.70 30.53 -39.62
N GLY A 116 26.46 31.47 -40.18
CA GLY A 116 27.42 32.27 -39.41
C GLY A 116 26.76 32.72 -38.13
N ALA A 117 27.46 32.53 -37.01
CA ALA A 117 27.00 32.86 -35.68
C ALA A 117 26.36 34.26 -35.69
N ILE A 118 25.03 34.31 -35.72
CA ILE A 118 24.38 35.47 -35.16
C ILE A 118 24.75 35.39 -33.69
N SER A 119 25.44 36.40 -33.16
CA SER A 119 25.59 36.59 -31.73
C SER A 119 24.20 36.87 -31.15
N ASN A 120 23.38 35.82 -31.04
CA ASN A 120 21.96 35.85 -30.70
C ASN A 120 21.73 35.54 -29.22
N HIS A 121 22.77 35.55 -28.41
CA HIS A 121 22.63 35.36 -26.98
C HIS A 121 22.21 36.67 -26.33
N PHE A 122 21.05 36.66 -25.66
CA PHE A 122 20.64 37.81 -24.88
C PHE A 122 21.55 38.01 -23.67
N LYS A 123 21.56 39.22 -23.11
CA LYS A 123 22.26 39.53 -21.87
C LYS A 123 21.28 40.06 -20.82
N ALA A 124 21.63 39.85 -19.56
CA ALA A 124 20.91 40.49 -18.46
C ALA A 124 20.91 42.01 -18.64
N GLY A 125 19.73 42.63 -18.53
CA GLY A 125 19.49 44.05 -18.75
C GLY A 125 18.95 44.41 -20.14
N ASP A 126 19.07 43.50 -21.11
CA ASP A 126 18.53 43.71 -22.46
C ASP A 126 17.02 43.91 -22.42
N ALA A 127 16.51 44.74 -23.34
CA ALA A 127 15.07 44.89 -23.52
C ALA A 127 14.50 43.62 -24.15
N VAL A 128 13.32 43.20 -23.70
CA VAL A 128 12.60 42.09 -24.33
C VAL A 128 12.09 42.53 -25.71
N PRO A 129 12.41 41.80 -26.80
CA PRO A 129 11.93 42.13 -28.14
C PRO A 129 10.40 42.27 -28.18
N ASP A 130 9.91 43.30 -28.88
CA ASP A 130 8.48 43.57 -29.08
C ASP A 130 7.64 43.67 -27.78
N ARG A 131 8.30 43.96 -26.64
CA ARG A 131 7.70 44.12 -25.31
C ARG A 131 8.27 45.32 -24.57
N ALA A 132 7.72 46.50 -24.87
CA ALA A 132 8.12 47.74 -24.21
C ALA A 132 7.96 47.66 -22.68
N GLY A 133 8.97 48.15 -21.95
CA GLY A 133 8.98 48.17 -20.49
C GLY A 133 9.38 46.86 -19.81
N TRP A 134 9.66 45.79 -20.57
CA TRP A 134 10.18 44.53 -20.04
C TRP A 134 11.69 44.41 -20.28
N ARG A 135 12.42 43.96 -19.26
CA ARG A 135 13.86 43.67 -19.36
C ARG A 135 14.18 42.25 -18.92
N LEU A 136 15.12 41.64 -19.62
CA LEU A 136 15.70 40.36 -19.26
C LEU A 136 16.52 40.52 -17.97
N VAL A 137 16.29 39.66 -16.99
CA VAL A 137 16.89 39.74 -15.65
C VAL A 137 18.02 38.71 -15.51
N ARG A 138 17.70 37.44 -15.71
CA ARG A 138 18.68 36.35 -15.65
C ARG A 138 18.27 35.21 -16.60
N PRO A 139 19.23 34.46 -17.15
CA PRO A 139 18.93 33.23 -17.87
C PRO A 139 18.44 32.17 -16.87
N LEU A 140 17.46 31.38 -17.28
CA LEU A 140 16.95 30.20 -16.57
C LEU A 140 17.44 28.91 -17.24
N ASP A 141 17.52 28.91 -18.58
CA ASP A 141 18.18 27.88 -19.38
C ASP A 141 18.87 28.59 -20.56
N SER A 142 20.06 28.15 -20.94
CA SER A 142 20.82 28.72 -22.05
C SER A 142 21.44 27.60 -22.85
N SER A 143 20.97 27.45 -24.09
CA SER A 143 21.52 26.51 -25.06
C SER A 143 21.84 27.21 -26.36
N GLU A 144 22.76 26.67 -27.15
CA GLU A 144 23.08 27.16 -28.49
C GLU A 144 21.86 27.26 -29.43
N ARG A 145 20.77 26.52 -29.13
CA ARG A 145 19.57 26.38 -29.98
C ARG A 145 18.34 27.15 -29.46
N GLY A 146 18.46 27.80 -28.31
CA GLY A 146 17.39 28.56 -27.69
C GLY A 146 17.67 28.89 -26.23
N GLU A 147 16.99 29.92 -25.74
CA GLU A 147 17.22 30.48 -24.40
C GLU A 147 15.91 30.63 -23.65
N VAL A 148 15.94 30.43 -22.34
CA VAL A 148 14.84 30.72 -21.44
C VAL A 148 15.29 31.78 -20.46
N TRP A 149 14.53 32.87 -20.37
CA TRP A 149 14.87 34.02 -19.56
C TRP A 149 13.76 34.40 -18.61
N LEU A 150 14.15 34.76 -17.39
CA LEU A 150 13.31 35.56 -16.51
C LEU A 150 13.40 37.01 -16.95
N ALA A 151 12.25 37.64 -17.14
CA ALA A 151 12.11 39.06 -17.41
C ALA A 151 11.29 39.74 -16.31
N ALA A 152 11.58 41.02 -16.06
CA ALA A 152 10.81 41.86 -15.15
C ALA A 152 10.38 43.14 -15.84
N HIS A 153 9.14 43.56 -15.57
CA HIS A 153 8.63 44.83 -16.02
C HIS A 153 9.20 45.97 -15.16
N GLU A 154 9.73 47.02 -15.79
CA GLU A 154 10.51 48.08 -15.13
C GLU A 154 9.73 48.78 -14.01
N LYS A 155 8.43 49.04 -14.23
CA LYS A 155 7.58 49.80 -13.31
C LYS A 155 6.89 48.90 -12.27
N SER A 156 6.07 47.96 -12.75
CA SER A 156 5.26 47.09 -11.89
C SER A 156 6.05 45.99 -11.18
N LYS A 157 7.29 45.73 -11.59
CA LYS A 157 8.11 44.60 -11.12
C LYS A 157 7.49 43.23 -11.36
N ALA A 158 6.43 43.15 -12.16
CA ALA A 158 5.84 41.89 -12.57
C ALA A 158 6.89 41.04 -13.30
N GLN A 159 6.89 39.73 -13.05
CA GLN A 159 7.83 38.78 -13.62
C GLN A 159 7.16 37.88 -14.66
N ARG A 160 7.89 37.59 -15.74
CA ARG A 160 7.48 36.70 -16.83
C ARG A 160 8.65 35.87 -17.31
N VAL A 161 8.36 34.74 -17.92
CA VAL A 161 9.34 33.86 -18.55
C VAL A 161 9.19 33.96 -20.07
N PHE A 162 10.30 34.16 -20.75
CA PHE A 162 10.38 34.14 -22.21
C PHE A 162 11.22 32.96 -22.66
N LYS A 163 10.66 32.06 -23.46
CA LYS A 163 11.41 30.96 -24.09
C LYS A 163 11.58 31.27 -25.57
N TYR A 164 12.82 31.35 -26.04
CA TYR A 164 13.20 31.69 -27.40
C TYR A 164 13.75 30.49 -28.17
N SER A 165 13.48 30.46 -29.47
CA SER A 165 14.15 29.61 -30.46
C SER A 165 14.63 30.46 -31.63
N PHE A 166 15.94 30.51 -31.84
CA PHE A 166 16.55 31.37 -32.85
C PHE A 166 16.56 30.76 -34.26
N ASP A 167 16.72 29.45 -34.34
CA ASP A 167 16.86 28.69 -35.59
C ASP A 167 15.62 27.85 -35.93
N GLY A 168 14.57 27.93 -35.11
CA GLY A 168 13.34 27.14 -35.26
C GLY A 168 13.45 25.69 -34.77
N SER A 169 14.61 25.25 -34.28
CA SER A 169 14.83 23.87 -33.81
C SER A 169 13.95 23.46 -32.63
N ARG A 170 13.48 24.44 -31.83
CA ARG A 170 12.55 24.24 -30.70
C ARG A 170 11.12 24.69 -31.05
N LEU A 171 10.85 25.13 -32.28
CA LEU A 171 9.54 25.69 -32.66
C LEU A 171 8.39 24.71 -32.46
N TYR A 172 8.59 23.43 -32.81
CA TYR A 172 7.58 22.39 -32.58
C TYR A 172 7.28 22.23 -31.08
N ALA A 173 8.31 22.20 -30.24
CA ALA A 173 8.13 22.09 -28.79
C ALA A 173 7.39 23.31 -28.21
N LEU A 174 7.74 24.51 -28.65
CA LEU A 174 7.04 25.75 -28.27
C LEU A 174 5.57 25.76 -28.72
N LYS A 175 5.28 25.43 -29.99
CA LYS A 175 3.90 25.31 -30.52
C LYS A 175 3.09 24.30 -29.70
N ARG A 176 3.72 23.18 -29.32
CA ARG A 176 3.08 22.13 -28.53
C ARG A 176 2.81 22.57 -27.10
N GLU A 177 3.75 23.29 -26.48
CA GLU A 177 3.58 23.86 -25.14
C GLU A 177 2.39 24.84 -25.11
N VAL A 178 2.30 25.75 -26.10
CA VAL A 178 1.14 26.65 -26.27
C VAL A 178 -0.17 25.85 -26.39
N THR A 179 -0.16 24.80 -27.22
CA THR A 179 -1.34 23.97 -27.45
C THR A 179 -1.81 23.28 -26.17
N ILE A 180 -0.87 22.68 -25.43
CA ILE A 180 -1.19 21.97 -24.18
C ILE A 180 -1.64 22.97 -23.10
N SER A 181 -0.95 24.11 -22.95
CA SER A 181 -1.33 25.14 -21.98
C SER A 181 -2.76 25.64 -22.23
N ARG A 182 -3.13 25.87 -23.49
CA ARG A 182 -4.51 26.22 -23.89
C ARG A 182 -5.51 25.12 -23.57
N LEU A 183 -5.23 23.87 -23.94
CA LEU A 183 -6.11 22.74 -23.67
C LEU A 183 -6.37 22.58 -22.16
N LEU A 184 -5.31 22.65 -21.34
CA LEU A 184 -5.41 22.58 -19.89
C LEU A 184 -6.27 23.72 -19.35
N ARG A 185 -6.05 24.96 -19.80
CA ARG A 185 -6.82 26.13 -19.37
C ARG A 185 -8.29 26.07 -19.79
N GLU A 186 -8.57 25.65 -21.02
CA GLU A 186 -9.94 25.54 -21.54
C GLU A 186 -10.73 24.43 -20.83
N SER A 187 -10.07 23.32 -20.49
CA SER A 187 -10.72 22.17 -19.88
C SER A 187 -10.82 22.26 -18.35
N LEU A 188 -9.85 22.88 -17.68
CA LEU A 188 -9.73 22.92 -16.22
C LEU A 188 -9.90 24.33 -15.62
N GLY A 189 -10.00 25.36 -16.45
CA GLY A 189 -9.99 26.75 -16.02
C GLY A 189 -8.60 27.26 -15.66
N GLU A 190 -8.54 28.44 -15.05
CA GLU A 190 -7.28 28.95 -14.48
C GLU A 190 -6.94 28.20 -13.20
N ARG A 191 -5.75 27.57 -13.22
CA ARG A 191 -5.24 26.70 -12.16
C ARG A 191 -3.82 27.13 -11.82
N ALA A 192 -3.49 27.20 -10.53
CA ALA A 192 -2.15 27.57 -10.09
C ALA A 192 -1.11 26.48 -10.41
N GLU A 193 -1.58 25.25 -10.58
CA GLU A 193 -0.79 24.06 -10.83
C GLU A 193 -0.23 23.99 -12.26
N PHE A 194 -0.70 24.84 -13.18
CA PHE A 194 -0.23 24.90 -14.55
C PHE A 194 0.16 26.33 -14.93
N VAL A 195 1.38 26.52 -15.41
CA VAL A 195 1.85 27.86 -15.80
C VAL A 195 1.12 28.31 -17.07
N PRO A 196 0.39 29.43 -17.04
CA PRO A 196 -0.32 29.92 -18.21
C PRO A 196 0.65 30.57 -19.20
N VAL A 197 0.52 30.19 -20.46
CA VAL A 197 1.10 30.93 -21.57
C VAL A 197 0.24 32.15 -21.87
N LEU A 198 0.88 33.31 -21.90
CA LEU A 198 0.25 34.62 -22.10
C LEU A 198 0.20 35.01 -23.58
N ASP A 199 1.32 34.85 -24.28
CA ASP A 199 1.46 35.21 -25.70
C ASP A 199 2.58 34.41 -26.38
N TRP A 200 2.63 34.42 -27.70
CA TRP A 200 3.68 33.79 -28.51
C TRP A 200 3.81 34.45 -29.88
N ASP A 201 5.02 34.44 -30.45
CA ASP A 201 5.25 34.79 -31.86
C ASP A 201 6.00 33.65 -32.55
N PHE A 202 5.34 33.07 -33.55
CA PHE A 202 5.88 32.01 -34.40
C PHE A 202 6.05 32.45 -35.86
N GLY A 203 5.81 33.72 -36.17
CA GLY A 203 5.86 34.25 -37.53
C GLY A 203 7.26 34.65 -37.99
N LYS A 204 8.11 35.12 -37.07
CA LYS A 204 9.51 35.51 -37.36
C LYS A 204 10.45 35.06 -36.24
N ALA A 205 11.70 34.77 -36.58
CA ALA A 205 12.74 34.51 -35.59
C ALA A 205 13.14 35.83 -34.88
N PRO A 206 13.49 35.79 -33.57
CA PRO A 206 13.44 34.61 -32.70
C PRO A 206 12.00 34.25 -32.35
N TYR A 207 11.64 32.99 -32.56
CA TYR A 207 10.33 32.48 -32.17
C TYR A 207 10.24 32.41 -30.66
N PHE A 208 9.11 32.79 -30.07
CA PHE A 208 9.02 32.79 -28.61
C PHE A 208 7.65 32.43 -28.07
N ILE A 209 7.66 32.00 -26.80
CA ILE A 209 6.48 32.01 -25.94
C ILE A 209 6.77 32.87 -24.71
N GLU A 210 5.73 33.53 -24.23
CA GLU A 210 5.70 34.36 -23.04
C GLU A 210 4.77 33.70 -22.02
N ALA A 211 5.28 33.41 -20.82
CA ALA A 211 4.54 32.74 -19.76
C ALA A 211 4.64 33.50 -18.44
N ILE A 212 3.70 33.24 -17.52
CA ILE A 212 3.82 33.74 -16.14
C ILE A 212 5.03 33.09 -15.46
N PHE A 213 5.71 33.85 -14.59
CA PHE A 213 6.73 33.26 -13.73
C PHE A 213 6.07 32.39 -12.63
N GLY A 214 6.28 31.08 -12.72
CA GLY A 214 5.70 30.09 -11.80
C GLY A 214 6.52 29.82 -10.54
N GLY A 215 7.56 30.60 -10.28
CA GLY A 215 8.49 30.38 -9.17
C GLY A 215 9.79 29.71 -9.61
N GLU A 216 10.57 29.26 -8.62
CA GLU A 216 11.89 28.65 -8.83
C GLU A 216 11.77 27.16 -9.13
N ARG A 217 12.72 26.59 -9.88
CA ARG A 217 12.76 25.14 -10.10
C ARG A 217 12.88 24.41 -8.76
N MET A 218 12.24 23.26 -8.60
CA MET A 218 12.14 22.57 -7.31
C MET A 218 13.50 22.28 -6.66
N ASP A 219 14.51 21.94 -7.47
CA ASP A 219 15.88 21.73 -7.01
C ASP A 219 16.59 23.03 -6.60
N GLU A 220 16.39 24.12 -7.34
CA GLU A 220 16.89 25.46 -6.99
C GLU A 220 16.20 26.00 -5.73
N TRP A 221 14.88 25.83 -5.63
CA TRP A 221 14.08 26.20 -4.47
C TRP A 221 14.55 25.44 -3.23
N ALA A 222 14.76 24.12 -3.33
CA ALA A 222 15.28 23.35 -2.20
C ALA A 222 16.70 23.83 -1.80
N ALA A 223 17.58 24.06 -2.77
CA ALA A 223 18.94 24.55 -2.52
C ALA A 223 18.95 25.93 -1.83
N ALA A 224 18.08 26.85 -2.26
CA ALA A 224 17.94 28.18 -1.66
C ALA A 224 17.52 28.14 -0.18
N HIS A 225 16.88 27.05 0.25
CA HIS A 225 16.43 26.82 1.63
C HIS A 225 17.32 25.85 2.42
N GLY A 226 18.59 25.67 2.00
CA GLY A 226 19.55 24.82 2.70
C GLY A 226 19.51 23.34 2.30
N GLY A 227 18.83 23.01 1.21
CA GLY A 227 18.66 21.66 0.69
C GLY A 227 17.43 20.94 1.25
N LEU A 228 17.07 19.80 0.65
CA LEU A 228 15.89 19.03 1.06
C LEU A 228 15.95 18.57 2.52
N GLY A 229 17.13 18.32 3.09
CA GLY A 229 17.28 17.91 4.49
C GLY A 229 16.89 18.99 5.51
N ALA A 230 16.90 20.27 5.11
CA ALA A 230 16.48 21.38 5.94
C ALA A 230 14.94 21.60 5.93
N ILE A 231 14.25 20.97 4.98
CA ILE A 231 12.80 21.09 4.81
C ILE A 231 12.13 19.91 5.52
N ALA A 232 11.10 20.19 6.32
CA ALA A 232 10.39 19.16 7.07
C ALA A 232 9.87 18.05 6.14
N LEU A 233 9.99 16.80 6.58
CA LEU A 233 9.56 15.64 5.78
C LEU A 233 8.09 15.74 5.37
N ASP A 234 7.22 16.18 6.27
CA ASP A 234 5.78 16.34 5.97
C ASP A 234 5.52 17.39 4.89
N THR A 235 6.23 18.51 4.89
CA THR A 235 6.17 19.51 3.82
C THR A 235 6.59 18.90 2.48
N ARG A 236 7.67 18.10 2.45
CA ARG A 236 8.13 17.44 1.21
C ARG A 236 7.10 16.43 0.69
N ILE A 237 6.45 15.70 1.59
CA ILE A 237 5.41 14.71 1.24
C ILE A 237 4.14 15.40 0.72
N GLU A 238 3.67 16.45 1.39
CA GLU A 238 2.51 17.22 0.94
C GLU A 238 2.80 17.91 -0.41
N LEU A 239 4.03 18.40 -0.61
CA LEU A 239 4.46 18.94 -1.88
C LEU A 239 4.32 17.91 -3.01
N LEU A 240 4.75 16.66 -2.79
CA LEU A 240 4.53 15.61 -3.78
C LEU A 240 3.05 15.28 -3.96
N ALA A 241 2.26 15.26 -2.90
CA ALA A 241 0.82 15.01 -3.02
C ALA A 241 0.13 16.06 -3.92
N ARG A 242 0.51 17.34 -3.80
CA ARG A 242 0.04 18.43 -4.68
C ARG A 242 0.52 18.26 -6.12
N ILE A 243 1.78 17.88 -6.34
CA ILE A 243 2.33 17.56 -7.67
C ILE A 243 1.54 16.39 -8.30
N ALA A 244 1.26 15.34 -7.54
CA ALA A 244 0.51 14.18 -8.00
C ALA A 244 -0.96 14.52 -8.32
N ASP A 245 -1.60 15.43 -7.57
CA ASP A 245 -2.90 15.97 -7.93
C ASP A 245 -2.85 16.76 -9.25
N ALA A 246 -1.83 17.60 -9.46
CA ALA A 246 -1.64 18.35 -10.69
C ALA A 246 -1.47 17.43 -11.91
N VAL A 247 -0.66 16.37 -11.76
CA VAL A 247 -0.50 15.34 -12.78
C VAL A 247 -1.82 14.61 -13.04
N ALA A 248 -2.58 14.27 -12.00
CA ALA A 248 -3.89 13.63 -12.15
C ALA A 248 -4.88 14.50 -12.93
N MET A 249 -4.92 15.81 -12.64
CA MET A 249 -5.77 16.76 -13.37
C MET A 249 -5.39 16.82 -14.87
N ALA A 250 -4.10 16.80 -15.21
CA ALA A 250 -3.68 16.73 -16.61
C ALA A 250 -4.10 15.41 -17.27
N HIS A 251 -3.99 14.29 -16.55
CA HIS A 251 -4.41 12.96 -17.03
C HIS A 251 -5.92 12.89 -17.30
N GLU A 252 -6.74 13.54 -16.47
CA GLU A 252 -8.22 13.62 -16.64
C GLU A 252 -8.63 14.25 -17.97
N VAL A 253 -7.81 15.16 -18.53
CA VAL A 253 -8.04 15.79 -19.84
C VAL A 253 -7.21 15.18 -20.97
N GLY A 254 -6.61 14.00 -20.73
CA GLY A 254 -5.86 13.24 -21.73
C GLY A 254 -4.43 13.73 -22.00
N VAL A 255 -3.88 14.60 -21.14
CA VAL A 255 -2.53 15.14 -21.26
C VAL A 255 -1.57 14.38 -20.36
N LEU A 256 -0.55 13.74 -20.95
CA LEU A 256 0.56 13.11 -20.22
C LEU A 256 1.74 14.08 -20.09
N HIS A 257 2.46 14.02 -18.97
CA HIS A 257 3.64 14.87 -18.74
C HIS A 257 4.88 14.36 -19.48
N LYS A 258 5.17 13.06 -19.44
CA LYS A 258 6.26 12.35 -20.16
C LYS A 258 7.71 12.70 -19.78
N ASP A 259 7.96 13.81 -19.12
CA ASP A 259 9.30 14.22 -18.64
C ASP A 259 9.22 14.79 -17.22
N LEU A 260 8.55 14.09 -16.31
CA LEU A 260 8.38 14.58 -14.94
C LEU A 260 9.69 14.42 -14.15
N LYS A 261 10.21 15.52 -13.63
CA LYS A 261 11.44 15.60 -12.84
C LYS A 261 11.49 16.93 -12.07
N PRO A 262 12.34 17.08 -11.03
CA PRO A 262 12.45 18.31 -10.25
C PRO A 262 12.68 19.58 -11.09
N ALA A 263 13.44 19.46 -12.19
CA ALA A 263 13.71 20.58 -13.09
C ALA A 263 12.47 21.11 -13.84
N ASN A 264 11.41 20.31 -13.97
CA ASN A 264 10.15 20.66 -14.65
C ASN A 264 9.01 20.93 -13.66
N ILE A 265 9.34 21.08 -12.38
CA ILE A 265 8.39 21.43 -11.31
C ILE A 265 8.87 22.77 -10.75
N LEU A 266 8.03 23.80 -10.88
CA LEU A 266 8.29 25.11 -10.30
C LEU A 266 7.60 25.22 -8.95
N ILE A 267 8.24 25.88 -7.99
CA ILE A 267 7.72 26.10 -6.65
C ILE A 267 7.61 27.60 -6.42
N ASN A 268 6.39 28.03 -6.08
CA ASN A 268 6.10 29.36 -5.59
C ASN A 268 5.70 29.31 -4.11
N GLY A 269 5.73 30.44 -3.43
CA GLY A 269 5.33 30.56 -2.03
C GLY A 269 6.43 30.18 -1.03
N PRO A 270 6.11 30.29 0.28
CA PRO A 270 7.07 30.06 1.36
C PRO A 270 7.31 28.56 1.61
N VAL A 271 8.33 28.23 2.40
CA VAL A 271 8.73 26.83 2.68
C VAL A 271 7.65 26.03 3.39
N ASP A 272 6.87 26.66 4.25
CA ASP A 272 5.79 26.05 5.02
C ASP A 272 4.53 25.76 4.20
N ASP A 273 4.33 26.47 3.09
CA ASP A 273 3.21 26.24 2.15
C ASP A 273 3.66 26.37 0.68
N PRO A 274 4.48 25.44 0.17
CA PRO A 274 4.95 25.49 -1.20
C PRO A 274 3.82 25.17 -2.19
N GLN A 275 3.73 25.97 -3.24
CA GLN A 275 2.73 25.86 -4.28
C GLN A 275 3.40 25.39 -5.58
N PRO A 276 3.25 24.11 -5.96
CA PRO A 276 3.88 23.58 -7.16
C PRO A 276 3.12 23.93 -8.43
N SER A 277 3.85 24.19 -9.51
CA SER A 277 3.33 24.33 -10.87
C SER A 277 4.15 23.46 -11.84
N LEU A 278 3.47 22.78 -12.75
CA LEU A 278 4.09 21.93 -13.77
C LEU A 278 4.41 22.71 -15.05
N VAL A 279 5.56 22.42 -15.65
CA VAL A 279 6.01 23.02 -16.92
C VAL A 279 6.56 21.96 -17.89
N ASP A 280 6.75 22.34 -19.15
CA ASP A 280 7.44 21.53 -20.18
C ASP A 280 6.75 20.18 -20.51
N PHE A 281 5.42 20.19 -20.64
CA PHE A 281 4.64 19.01 -21.00
C PHE A 281 5.16 18.30 -22.27
N GLY A 282 5.78 17.15 -22.03
CA GLY A 282 6.39 16.17 -22.93
C GLY A 282 7.45 16.69 -23.91
N SER A 283 8.29 17.62 -23.48
CA SER A 283 9.53 17.99 -24.17
C SER A 283 10.46 16.80 -24.47
N GLY A 284 10.24 15.64 -23.84
CA GLY A 284 10.95 14.39 -24.09
C GLY A 284 10.95 13.99 -25.57
N LYS A 285 12.07 14.26 -26.26
CA LYS A 285 12.51 13.42 -27.37
C LYS A 285 12.69 12.03 -26.79
N LEU A 286 11.90 11.04 -27.23
CA LEU A 286 12.27 9.65 -26.98
C LEU A 286 13.70 9.51 -27.49
N MET A 287 14.63 9.26 -26.57
CA MET A 287 16.04 9.10 -26.91
C MET A 287 16.17 7.89 -27.84
N ASP A 288 17.02 8.02 -28.84
CA ASP A 288 17.37 6.94 -29.75
C ASP A 288 17.66 5.65 -28.95
N PRO A 289 16.97 4.52 -29.22
CA PRO A 289 17.21 3.24 -28.55
C PRO A 289 18.69 2.85 -28.54
N GLU A 290 19.48 3.24 -29.55
CA GLU A 290 20.92 2.97 -29.56
C GLU A 290 21.70 3.80 -28.51
N ARG A 291 21.27 5.03 -28.20
CA ARG A 291 21.86 5.86 -27.14
C ARG A 291 21.54 5.33 -25.74
N LEU A 292 20.34 4.79 -25.52
CA LEU A 292 19.97 4.14 -24.26
C LEU A 292 20.80 2.86 -24.01
N LYS A 293 21.07 2.11 -25.08
CA LYS A 293 21.93 0.91 -25.05
C LYS A 293 23.40 1.26 -24.80
N ALA A 294 23.89 2.37 -25.36
CA ALA A 294 25.25 2.87 -25.12
C ALA A 294 25.49 3.33 -23.67
N LEU A 295 24.43 3.77 -22.96
CA LEU A 295 24.49 4.11 -21.54
C LEU A 295 24.50 2.89 -20.60
N SER A 296 24.51 1.66 -21.14
CA SER A 296 24.48 0.40 -20.36
C SER A 296 23.30 0.30 -19.37
N ILE A 297 22.14 0.86 -19.73
CA ILE A 297 20.94 0.82 -18.89
C ILE A 297 20.11 -0.37 -19.32
N THR A 298 20.50 -1.55 -18.86
CA THR A 298 19.67 -2.76 -18.95
C THR A 298 18.66 -2.77 -17.82
N GLY A 299 17.42 -3.16 -18.12
CA GLY A 299 16.37 -3.35 -17.13
C GLY A 299 16.85 -4.15 -15.92
N ILE A 300 16.55 -3.63 -14.73
CA ILE A 300 16.85 -4.19 -13.41
C ILE A 300 18.34 -4.52 -13.23
N GLY A 301 19.14 -3.48 -12.99
CA GLY A 301 20.56 -3.62 -12.66
C GLY A 301 21.25 -2.27 -12.61
N MET A 302 21.00 -1.49 -11.56
CA MET A 302 21.78 -0.29 -11.28
C MET A 302 23.24 -0.65 -10.99
N THR A 303 24.10 -0.60 -12.00
CA THR A 303 25.56 -0.41 -11.91
C THR A 303 26.02 0.03 -13.31
N LYS A 304 26.74 1.13 -13.51
CA LYS A 304 28.06 1.42 -12.94
C LYS A 304 28.28 2.91 -12.73
N THR A 305 29.00 3.18 -11.64
CA THR A 305 29.86 4.35 -11.42
C THR A 305 30.68 4.69 -12.66
N GLY A 306 30.28 5.74 -13.36
CA GLY A 306 31.12 6.54 -14.23
C GLY A 306 30.93 7.98 -13.80
N THR A 307 32.01 8.63 -13.35
CA THR A 307 32.06 10.06 -13.09
C THR A 307 31.57 10.80 -14.34
N LEU A 308 30.36 11.34 -14.29
CA LEU A 308 29.81 12.20 -15.33
C LEU A 308 30.03 13.64 -14.87
N ASP A 309 30.97 14.30 -15.55
CA ASP A 309 31.26 15.71 -15.37
C ASP A 309 29.99 16.55 -15.59
N ALA A 310 29.77 17.48 -14.66
CA ALA A 310 28.46 18.02 -14.32
C ALA A 310 27.94 19.16 -15.21
N GLU A 311 28.46 19.40 -16.42
CA GLU A 311 28.29 20.74 -17.02
C GLU A 311 27.78 20.87 -18.46
N SER A 312 27.51 19.84 -19.27
CA SER A 312 27.01 20.17 -20.63
C SER A 312 26.28 19.13 -21.48
N THR A 313 25.99 17.89 -21.05
CA THR A 313 25.24 16.96 -21.94
C THR A 313 24.42 15.90 -21.22
N THR A 314 23.09 16.02 -21.36
CA THR A 314 22.06 14.96 -21.31
C THR A 314 22.06 14.04 -20.09
N GLY A 315 21.20 14.37 -19.13
CA GLY A 315 21.05 13.72 -17.84
C GLY A 315 20.78 12.21 -17.91
N THR A 316 21.23 11.54 -16.85
CA THR A 316 20.87 10.17 -16.49
C THR A 316 19.35 10.00 -16.55
N PRO A 317 18.80 8.93 -17.17
CA PRO A 317 17.36 8.71 -17.30
C PRO A 317 16.75 8.18 -15.98
N LEU A 318 17.08 8.82 -14.84
CA LEU A 318 16.66 8.41 -13.49
C LEU A 318 15.14 8.33 -13.35
N TYR A 319 14.41 9.23 -14.03
CA TYR A 319 12.96 9.36 -13.97
C TYR A 319 12.24 8.58 -15.07
N LEU A 320 12.98 7.98 -16.03
CA LEU A 320 12.38 7.30 -17.16
C LEU A 320 11.92 5.91 -16.72
N ALA A 321 10.65 5.60 -16.98
CA ALA A 321 10.06 4.34 -16.59
C ALA A 321 10.71 3.15 -17.33
N PRO A 322 10.95 2.00 -16.66
CA PRO A 322 11.69 0.88 -17.24
C PRO A 322 11.10 0.33 -18.53
N GLU A 323 9.77 0.38 -18.67
CA GLU A 323 9.04 -0.06 -19.87
C GLU A 323 9.35 0.80 -21.11
N LEU A 324 9.71 2.08 -20.91
CA LEU A 324 10.07 2.99 -21.99
C LEU A 324 11.51 2.76 -22.47
N ILE A 325 12.38 2.23 -21.60
CA ILE A 325 13.77 1.91 -21.90
C ILE A 325 13.87 0.54 -22.58
N SER A 326 13.21 -0.47 -22.01
CA SER A 326 13.44 -1.88 -22.37
C SER A 326 12.57 -2.35 -23.54
N ALA A 327 11.39 -1.77 -23.71
CA ALA A 327 10.40 -2.25 -24.68
C ALA A 327 9.99 -1.20 -25.73
N GLY A 328 10.55 0.01 -25.68
CA GLY A 328 10.20 1.09 -26.62
C GLY A 328 8.70 1.44 -26.60
N GLN A 329 8.02 1.16 -25.48
CA GLN A 329 6.59 1.40 -25.33
C GLN A 329 6.27 2.89 -25.36
N THR A 330 5.03 3.23 -25.70
CA THR A 330 4.56 4.61 -25.64
C THR A 330 4.35 5.04 -24.18
N PRO A 331 4.71 6.29 -23.81
CA PRO A 331 4.42 6.81 -22.47
C PRO A 331 2.94 6.70 -22.12
N THR A 332 2.66 6.27 -20.89
CA THR A 332 1.30 6.15 -20.34
C THR A 332 1.16 6.91 -19.02
N VAL A 333 -0.06 6.96 -18.47
CA VAL A 333 -0.33 7.44 -17.09
C VAL A 333 0.59 6.76 -16.08
N ARG A 334 0.83 5.45 -16.25
CA ARG A 334 1.69 4.67 -15.33
C ARG A 334 3.16 5.05 -15.42
N SER A 335 3.61 5.59 -16.55
CA SER A 335 4.98 6.07 -16.72
C SER A 335 5.21 7.40 -15.98
N ASP A 336 4.23 8.30 -15.95
CA ASP A 336 4.30 9.51 -15.12
C ASP A 336 4.27 9.17 -13.62
N ILE A 337 3.53 8.13 -13.22
CA ILE A 337 3.49 7.64 -11.82
C ILE A 337 4.83 7.05 -11.39
N TYR A 338 5.55 6.38 -12.29
CA TYR A 338 6.91 5.93 -12.01
C TYR A 338 7.83 7.12 -11.69
N ALA A 339 7.79 8.16 -12.52
CA ALA A 339 8.58 9.37 -12.28
C ALA A 339 8.21 10.06 -10.95
N LEU A 340 6.91 10.10 -10.60
CA LEU A 340 6.46 10.55 -9.27
C LEU A 340 7.04 9.70 -8.13
N GLY A 341 7.15 8.37 -8.31
CA GLY A 341 7.76 7.47 -7.34
C GLY A 341 9.26 7.74 -7.13
N VAL A 342 9.99 8.03 -8.21
CA VAL A 342 11.40 8.43 -8.12
C VAL A 342 11.56 9.78 -7.40
N VAL A 343 10.72 10.76 -7.72
CA VAL A 343 10.71 12.06 -7.03
C VAL A 343 10.34 11.88 -5.55
N LEU A 344 9.37 11.02 -5.21
CA LEU A 344 9.01 10.70 -3.82
C LEU A 344 10.21 10.16 -3.05
N TYR A 345 10.91 9.19 -3.63
CA TYR A 345 12.11 8.62 -3.03
C TYR A 345 13.14 9.71 -2.71
N GLN A 346 13.44 10.57 -3.68
CA GLN A 346 14.44 11.62 -3.51
C GLN A 346 14.03 12.68 -2.50
N LEU A 347 12.75 13.01 -2.44
CA LEU A 347 12.19 13.91 -1.42
C LEU A 347 12.33 13.32 -0.02
N CYS A 348 12.04 12.03 0.15
CA CYS A 348 12.16 11.34 1.43
C CYS A 348 13.64 11.18 1.85
N ALA A 349 14.50 10.71 0.92
CA ALA A 349 15.93 10.54 1.14
C ALA A 349 16.70 11.87 1.28
N GLY A 350 16.10 12.98 0.85
CA GLY A 350 16.66 14.32 1.02
C GLY A 350 17.74 14.72 -0.01
N ASP A 351 17.82 14.04 -1.17
CA ASP A 351 18.76 14.41 -2.24
C ASP A 351 18.20 14.04 -3.63
N PHE A 352 17.97 15.04 -4.49
CA PHE A 352 17.52 14.88 -5.89
C PHE A 352 18.55 14.21 -6.81
N ARG A 353 19.80 14.06 -6.37
CA ARG A 353 20.85 13.36 -7.13
C ARG A 353 20.96 11.90 -6.75
N ARG A 354 20.25 11.46 -5.70
CA ARG A 354 20.32 10.08 -5.22
C ARG A 354 19.63 9.15 -6.23
N PRO A 355 20.33 8.15 -6.79
CA PRO A 355 19.73 7.17 -7.68
C PRO A 355 18.98 6.11 -6.87
N MET A 356 17.87 5.60 -7.41
CA MET A 356 17.04 4.59 -6.74
C MET A 356 17.57 3.17 -6.94
N SER A 357 18.73 2.82 -6.40
CA SER A 357 19.37 1.50 -6.60
C SER A 357 18.85 0.40 -5.69
N ALA A 358 19.29 -0.84 -5.91
CA ALA A 358 19.03 -1.93 -4.97
C ALA A 358 19.48 -1.51 -3.55
N GLY A 359 18.61 -1.71 -2.55
CA GLY A 359 18.84 -1.26 -1.18
C GLY A 359 18.41 0.18 -0.90
N TRP A 360 17.74 0.88 -1.84
CA TRP A 360 17.17 2.20 -1.59
C TRP A 360 16.22 2.24 -0.38
N GLU A 361 15.67 1.08 0.01
CA GLU A 361 14.82 0.92 1.18
C GLU A 361 15.53 1.33 2.48
N ASP A 362 16.86 1.18 2.56
CA ASP A 362 17.64 1.54 3.75
C ASP A 362 17.76 3.06 3.93
N ASP A 363 17.40 3.84 2.90
CA ASP A 363 17.42 5.31 2.95
C ASP A 363 16.17 5.89 3.62
N ILE A 364 15.15 5.06 3.90
CA ILE A 364 13.80 5.49 4.26
C ILE A 364 13.33 4.76 5.52
N ASP A 365 13.31 5.48 6.65
CA ASP A 365 12.91 4.92 7.95
C ASP A 365 11.42 4.54 8.02
N ASP A 366 10.54 5.34 7.40
CA ASP A 366 9.09 5.13 7.43
C ASP A 366 8.67 3.98 6.51
N ALA A 367 8.14 2.91 7.11
CA ALA A 367 7.68 1.72 6.40
C ALA A 367 6.54 2.00 5.39
N LEU A 368 5.63 2.92 5.69
CA LEU A 368 4.54 3.27 4.76
C LEU A 368 5.06 4.05 3.55
N LEU A 369 6.05 4.93 3.75
CA LEU A 369 6.70 5.62 2.63
C LEU A 369 7.47 4.65 1.74
N ARG A 370 8.16 3.65 2.32
CA ARG A 370 8.76 2.56 1.54
C ARG A 370 7.72 1.81 0.71
N GLU A 371 6.58 1.46 1.29
CA GLU A 371 5.49 0.81 0.56
C GLU A 371 4.97 1.69 -0.60
N ASP A 372 4.78 2.98 -0.37
CA ASP A 372 4.26 3.90 -1.38
C ASP A 372 5.26 4.17 -2.51
N ILE A 373 6.55 4.34 -2.19
CA ILE A 373 7.64 4.46 -3.17
C ILE A 373 7.74 3.17 -3.99
N ALA A 374 7.76 2.00 -3.35
CA ALA A 374 7.85 0.71 -4.02
C ALA A 374 6.65 0.46 -4.96
N ALA A 375 5.46 0.90 -4.57
CA ALA A 375 4.28 0.84 -5.41
C ALA A 375 4.39 1.78 -6.61
N ALA A 376 4.73 3.06 -6.40
CA ALA A 376 4.79 4.05 -7.47
C ALA A 376 5.91 3.77 -8.48
N ALA A 377 7.12 3.43 -8.00
CA ALA A 377 8.29 3.15 -8.82
C ALA A 377 8.44 1.65 -9.18
N ASN A 378 7.34 0.88 -9.15
CA ASN A 378 7.37 -0.54 -9.49
C ASN A 378 7.83 -0.75 -10.94
N GLY A 379 8.71 -1.71 -11.19
CA GLY A 379 9.16 -2.03 -12.55
C GLY A 379 8.02 -2.51 -13.47
N ASN A 380 6.99 -3.14 -12.91
CA ASN A 380 5.78 -3.53 -13.64
C ASN A 380 4.72 -2.39 -13.57
N PRO A 381 4.34 -1.77 -14.70
CA PRO A 381 3.33 -0.72 -14.74
C PRO A 381 1.96 -1.10 -14.15
N GLU A 382 1.58 -2.38 -14.21
CA GLU A 382 0.27 -2.86 -13.72
C GLU A 382 0.18 -2.87 -12.19
N LEU A 383 1.32 -2.99 -11.50
CA LEU A 383 1.39 -3.01 -10.03
C LEU A 383 1.47 -1.61 -9.41
N ARG A 384 1.59 -0.56 -10.24
CA ARG A 384 1.61 0.83 -9.76
C ARG A 384 0.22 1.26 -9.26
N PRO A 385 0.08 2.41 -8.58
CA PRO A 385 -1.21 3.06 -8.37
C PRO A 385 -1.93 3.35 -9.70
N ALA A 386 -3.25 3.18 -9.74
CA ALA A 386 -4.08 3.33 -10.95
C ALA A 386 -4.05 4.74 -11.53
N SER A 387 -3.85 5.74 -10.66
CA SER A 387 -3.77 7.15 -11.01
C SER A 387 -2.78 7.88 -10.10
N ALA A 388 -2.29 9.04 -10.53
CA ALA A 388 -1.51 9.92 -9.67
C ALA A 388 -2.33 10.42 -8.46
N ARG A 389 -3.66 10.55 -8.61
CA ARG A 389 -4.58 10.89 -7.51
C ARG A 389 -4.55 9.85 -6.39
N GLU A 390 -4.50 8.58 -6.74
CA GLU A 390 -4.40 7.50 -5.76
C GLU A 390 -3.11 7.62 -4.93
N LEU A 391 -1.98 7.93 -5.59
CA LEU A 391 -0.72 8.19 -4.90
C LEU A 391 -0.84 9.40 -3.95
N ALA A 392 -1.42 10.52 -4.40
CA ALA A 392 -1.65 11.69 -3.56
C ALA A 392 -2.48 11.37 -2.30
N LEU A 393 -3.57 10.60 -2.46
CA LEU A 393 -4.43 10.19 -1.35
C LEU A 393 -3.70 9.28 -0.36
N ARG A 394 -2.88 8.34 -0.84
CA ARG A 394 -2.07 7.47 0.03
C ARG A 394 -1.13 8.30 0.89
N LEU A 395 -0.46 9.30 0.30
CA LEU A 395 0.49 10.17 1.01
C LEU A 395 -0.21 11.04 2.06
N ARG A 396 -1.37 11.65 1.75
CA ARG A 396 -2.12 12.46 2.72
C ARG A 396 -2.73 11.63 3.85
N ASN A 397 -3.17 10.41 3.55
CA ASN A 397 -3.74 9.50 4.54
C ASN A 397 -2.68 8.67 5.29
N ARG A 398 -1.39 9.02 5.21
CA ARG A 398 -0.28 8.28 5.83
C ARG A 398 -0.49 8.10 7.33
N GLU A 399 -0.80 9.17 8.05
CA GLU A 399 -1.02 9.12 9.51
C GLU A 399 -2.23 8.25 9.88
N GLN A 400 -3.33 8.39 9.15
CA GLN A 400 -4.52 7.55 9.36
C GLN A 400 -4.22 6.06 9.11
N ARG A 401 -3.45 5.74 8.07
CA ARG A 401 -2.99 4.37 7.78
C ARG A 401 -2.07 3.84 8.86
N ALA A 402 -1.17 4.66 9.41
CA ALA A 402 -0.29 4.29 10.51
C ALA A 402 -1.10 3.93 11.76
N LEU A 403 -2.04 4.80 12.16
CA LEU A 403 -2.94 4.57 13.30
C LEU A 403 -3.79 3.31 13.11
N GLN A 404 -4.28 3.07 11.89
CA GLN A 404 -5.04 1.86 11.58
C GLN A 404 -4.17 0.61 11.74
N ARG A 405 -2.94 0.60 11.21
CA ARG A 405 -2.01 -0.52 11.33
C ARG A 405 -1.65 -0.80 12.79
N GLU A 406 -1.44 0.23 13.61
CA GLU A 406 -1.21 0.07 15.05
C GLU A 406 -2.40 -0.59 15.75
N ARG A 407 -3.63 -0.17 15.43
CA ARG A 407 -4.85 -0.79 15.97
C ARG A 407 -4.99 -2.24 15.56
N GLU A 408 -4.68 -2.58 14.31
CA GLU A 408 -4.72 -3.95 13.80
C GLU A 408 -3.68 -4.84 14.52
N ILE A 409 -2.46 -4.35 14.71
CA ILE A 409 -1.41 -5.07 15.46
C ILE A 409 -1.82 -5.26 16.93
N ALA A 410 -2.38 -4.22 17.57
CA ALA A 410 -2.85 -4.31 18.96
C ALA A 410 -3.99 -5.32 19.10
N ALA A 411 -4.96 -5.30 18.18
CA ALA A 411 -6.05 -6.26 18.14
C ALA A 411 -5.53 -7.69 17.95
N ALA A 412 -4.62 -7.92 17.00
CA ALA A 412 -4.00 -9.22 16.75
C ALA A 412 -3.20 -9.73 17.96
N ARG A 413 -2.53 -8.84 18.70
CA ARG A 413 -1.83 -9.20 19.94
C ARG A 413 -2.81 -9.61 21.04
N GLN A 414 -3.92 -8.90 21.17
CA GLN A 414 -4.94 -9.22 22.17
C GLN A 414 -5.65 -10.55 21.87
N THR A 415 -5.97 -10.82 20.60
CA THR A 415 -6.54 -12.11 20.20
C THR A 415 -5.59 -13.26 20.52
N ALA A 416 -4.30 -13.13 20.22
CA ALA A 416 -3.30 -14.13 20.55
C ALA A 416 -3.17 -14.39 22.07
N ILE A 417 -3.27 -13.35 22.90
CA ILE A 417 -3.28 -13.51 24.38
C ILE A 417 -4.53 -14.26 24.82
N ASN A 418 -5.70 -13.88 24.32
CA ASN A 418 -6.98 -14.49 24.67
C ASN A 418 -7.03 -15.96 24.28
N GLU A 419 -6.50 -16.32 23.10
CA GLU A 419 -6.40 -17.72 22.64
C GLU A 419 -5.50 -18.55 23.56
N ARG A 420 -4.35 -18.01 23.97
CA ARG A 420 -3.45 -18.69 24.93
C ARG A 420 -4.13 -18.89 26.29
N ALA A 421 -4.85 -17.88 26.78
CA ALA A 421 -5.59 -17.98 28.04
C ALA A 421 -6.71 -19.04 27.95
N LEU A 422 -7.45 -19.07 26.84
CA LEU A 422 -8.50 -20.07 26.60
C LEU A 422 -7.92 -21.49 26.48
N ALA A 423 -6.78 -21.65 25.80
CA ALA A 423 -6.08 -22.92 25.70
C ALA A 423 -5.63 -23.42 27.08
N ALA A 424 -5.05 -22.54 27.91
CA ALA A 424 -4.67 -22.87 29.28
C ALA A 424 -5.87 -23.25 30.15
N ALA A 425 -7.00 -22.54 30.02
CA ALA A 425 -8.24 -22.86 30.73
C ALA A 425 -8.80 -24.22 30.31
N ARG A 426 -8.81 -24.52 28.99
CA ARG A 426 -9.24 -25.83 28.46
C ARG A 426 -8.35 -26.96 28.97
N ALA A 427 -7.03 -26.75 29.04
CA ALA A 427 -6.09 -27.73 29.58
C ALA A 427 -6.29 -28.01 31.08
N ARG A 428 -6.75 -27.02 31.86
CA ARG A 428 -7.04 -27.17 33.31
C ARG A 428 -8.41 -27.79 33.59
N ARG A 429 -9.36 -27.71 32.64
CA ARG A 429 -10.74 -28.21 32.81
C ARG A 429 -10.84 -29.67 33.32
N PRO A 430 -10.11 -30.66 32.77
CA PRO A 430 -10.20 -32.03 33.29
C PRO A 430 -9.69 -32.15 34.73
N TRP A 431 -8.66 -31.41 35.10
CA TRP A 431 -8.12 -31.39 36.47
C TRP A 431 -9.06 -30.72 37.47
N VAL A 432 -9.70 -29.62 37.08
CA VAL A 432 -10.73 -28.97 37.90
C VAL A 432 -11.91 -29.90 38.12
N LEU A 433 -12.39 -30.57 37.06
CA LEU A 433 -13.47 -31.55 37.17
C LEU A 433 -13.09 -32.76 38.03
N ALA A 434 -11.85 -33.26 37.91
CA ALA A 434 -11.33 -34.32 38.76
C ALA A 434 -11.26 -33.89 40.24
N GLY A 435 -10.82 -32.66 40.52
CA GLY A 435 -10.80 -32.10 41.86
C GLY A 435 -12.20 -31.95 42.48
N VAL A 436 -13.17 -31.43 41.71
CA VAL A 436 -14.57 -31.36 42.13
C VAL A 436 -15.15 -32.76 42.37
N GLY A 437 -14.85 -33.72 41.50
CA GLY A 437 -15.26 -35.12 41.66
C GLY A 437 -14.69 -35.75 42.94
N LEU A 438 -13.40 -35.51 43.23
CA LEU A 438 -12.76 -35.99 44.45
C LEU A 438 -13.40 -35.39 45.71
N LEU A 439 -13.70 -34.09 45.70
CA LEU A 439 -14.40 -33.43 46.81
C LEU A 439 -15.81 -34.00 47.02
N ALA A 440 -16.55 -34.25 45.94
CA ALA A 440 -17.88 -34.87 46.02
C ALA A 440 -17.80 -36.29 46.60
N ILE A 441 -16.85 -37.12 46.15
CA ILE A 441 -16.60 -38.45 46.71
C ILE A 441 -16.27 -38.34 48.21
N GLY A 442 -15.38 -37.42 48.59
CA GLY A 442 -15.04 -37.18 49.99
C GLY A 442 -16.25 -36.80 50.85
N CYS A 443 -17.15 -35.96 50.34
CA CYS A 443 -18.40 -35.60 51.03
C CYS A 443 -19.32 -36.81 51.21
N VAL A 444 -19.47 -37.66 50.18
CA VAL A 444 -20.29 -38.88 50.25
C VAL A 444 -19.69 -39.89 51.24
N VAL A 445 -18.37 -40.09 51.22
CA VAL A 445 -17.68 -40.96 52.18
C VAL A 445 -17.87 -40.42 53.61
N THR A 446 -17.68 -39.12 53.83
CA THR A 446 -17.87 -38.50 55.15
C THR A 446 -19.31 -38.65 55.63
N TRP A 447 -20.29 -38.42 54.75
CA TRP A 447 -21.71 -38.60 55.06
C TRP A 447 -22.05 -40.04 55.43
N THR A 448 -21.58 -41.02 54.64
CA THR A 448 -21.83 -42.45 54.91
C THR A 448 -21.16 -42.93 56.19
N MET A 449 -19.94 -42.47 56.49
CA MET A 449 -19.29 -42.75 57.77
C MET A 449 -20.05 -42.12 58.94
N TYR A 450 -20.52 -40.88 58.79
CA TYR A 450 -21.33 -40.22 59.80
C TYR A 450 -22.62 -41.01 60.11
N GLN A 451 -23.32 -41.47 59.08
CA GLN A 451 -24.52 -42.31 59.24
C GLN A 451 -24.22 -43.62 59.97
N ARG A 452 -23.15 -44.33 59.58
CA ARG A 452 -22.74 -45.58 60.25
C ARG A 452 -22.40 -45.37 61.73
N VAL A 453 -21.73 -44.27 62.05
CA VAL A 453 -21.38 -43.91 63.44
C VAL A 453 -22.64 -43.52 64.22
N ALA A 454 -23.55 -42.76 63.61
CA ALA A 454 -24.82 -42.38 64.24
C ALA A 454 -25.65 -43.63 64.60
N GLU A 455 -25.80 -44.58 63.67
CA GLU A 455 -26.49 -45.85 63.95
C GLU A 455 -25.80 -46.67 65.04
N ALA A 456 -24.47 -46.76 65.01
CA ALA A 456 -23.70 -47.48 66.03
C ALA A 456 -23.88 -46.86 67.41
N ASN A 457 -23.91 -45.53 67.52
CA ASN A 457 -24.18 -44.82 68.77
C ASN A 457 -25.61 -45.09 69.28
N VAL A 458 -26.61 -45.07 68.40
CA VAL A 458 -28.00 -45.41 68.78
C VAL A 458 -28.09 -46.85 69.30
N ARG A 459 -27.43 -47.80 68.61
CA ARG A 459 -27.35 -49.21 69.07
C ARG A 459 -26.67 -49.32 70.42
N ALA A 460 -25.52 -48.68 70.62
CA ALA A 460 -24.77 -48.72 71.87
C ALA A 460 -25.55 -48.11 73.05
N VAL A 461 -26.21 -46.97 72.84
CA VAL A 461 -27.06 -46.33 73.86
C VAL A 461 -28.26 -47.23 74.21
N ARG A 462 -28.86 -47.88 73.21
CA ARG A 462 -29.96 -48.82 73.40
C ARG A 462 -29.55 -50.04 74.22
N GLU A 463 -28.42 -50.68 73.89
CA GLU A 463 -27.88 -51.81 74.64
C GLU A 463 -27.52 -51.43 76.08
N MET A 464 -26.87 -50.27 76.29
CA MET A 464 -26.54 -49.77 77.63
C MET A 464 -27.79 -49.55 78.48
N ARG A 465 -28.86 -48.97 77.91
CA ARG A 465 -30.12 -48.72 78.62
C ARG A 465 -30.79 -50.02 79.06
N VAL A 466 -30.84 -51.03 78.19
CA VAL A 466 -31.38 -52.35 78.52
C VAL A 466 -30.56 -53.01 79.64
N ALA A 467 -29.22 -53.01 79.53
CA ALA A 467 -28.36 -53.58 80.56
C ALA A 467 -28.52 -52.90 81.92
N GLN A 468 -28.59 -51.56 81.96
CA GLN A 468 -28.83 -50.80 83.18
C GLN A 468 -30.19 -51.10 83.80
N ALA A 469 -31.25 -51.17 82.98
CA ALA A 469 -32.60 -51.45 83.47
C ALA A 469 -32.74 -52.87 84.04
N VAL A 470 -32.16 -53.87 83.36
CA VAL A 470 -32.13 -55.26 83.87
C VAL A 470 -31.34 -55.33 85.17
N ASN A 471 -30.17 -54.69 85.23
CA ASN A 471 -29.36 -54.66 86.46
C ASN A 471 -30.09 -53.96 87.61
N GLN A 472 -30.74 -52.83 87.33
CA GLN A 472 -31.54 -52.09 88.30
C GLN A 472 -32.70 -52.92 88.82
N PHE A 473 -33.43 -53.62 87.94
CA PHE A 473 -34.53 -54.49 88.34
C PHE A 473 -34.04 -55.67 89.21
N LEU A 474 -32.95 -56.34 88.81
CA LEU A 474 -32.37 -57.43 89.59
C LEU A 474 -31.90 -56.97 90.98
N ASN A 475 -31.14 -55.88 91.06
CA ASN A 475 -30.55 -55.42 92.31
C ASN A 475 -31.56 -54.67 93.21
N GLN A 476 -32.30 -53.71 92.65
CA GLN A 476 -33.17 -52.83 93.43
C GLN A 476 -34.56 -53.41 93.65
N ASP A 477 -35.13 -54.13 92.69
CA ASP A 477 -36.52 -54.57 92.81
C ASP A 477 -36.61 -56.03 93.30
N LEU A 478 -35.76 -56.92 92.79
CA LEU A 478 -35.77 -58.33 93.17
C LEU A 478 -34.95 -58.63 94.44
N LEU A 479 -33.65 -58.28 94.46
CA LEU A 479 -32.77 -58.60 95.59
C LEU A 479 -33.09 -57.78 96.83
N THR A 480 -33.54 -56.53 96.69
CA THR A 480 -33.94 -55.71 97.84
C THR A 480 -35.25 -56.23 98.45
N THR A 481 -36.19 -56.73 97.65
CA THR A 481 -37.40 -57.40 98.15
C THR A 481 -37.08 -58.71 98.87
N ALA A 482 -36.03 -59.41 98.45
CA ALA A 482 -35.52 -60.60 99.12
C ALA A 482 -34.62 -60.30 100.35
N ASN A 483 -34.28 -59.03 100.60
CA ASN A 483 -33.39 -58.64 101.69
C ASN A 483 -34.14 -58.63 103.05
N PRO A 484 -33.73 -59.45 104.02
CA PRO A 484 -34.41 -59.58 105.31
C PRO A 484 -34.39 -58.31 106.18
N VAL A 485 -33.51 -57.35 105.89
CA VAL A 485 -33.39 -56.09 106.65
C VAL A 485 -34.56 -55.13 106.41
N HIS A 486 -35.18 -55.17 105.22
CA HIS A 486 -36.30 -54.27 104.86
C HIS A 486 -37.67 -54.97 104.85
N GLY A 487 -37.71 -56.29 104.63
CA GLY A 487 -38.96 -57.06 104.47
C GLY A 487 -39.54 -57.71 105.74
N GLY A 488 -38.88 -57.58 106.89
CA GLY A 488 -39.38 -58.09 108.19
C GLY A 488 -39.48 -59.62 108.31
N ARG A 489 -38.98 -60.40 107.32
CA ARG A 489 -38.93 -61.87 107.34
C ARG A 489 -37.57 -62.37 106.82
N ALA A 490 -36.98 -63.35 107.51
CA ALA A 490 -35.78 -64.04 107.04
C ALA A 490 -36.14 -65.09 105.97
N ASN A 491 -35.45 -65.06 104.82
CA ASN A 491 -35.62 -65.97 103.67
C ASN A 491 -37.01 -65.95 102.99
N ILE A 492 -37.26 -64.94 102.17
CA ILE A 492 -38.35 -65.01 101.18
C ILE A 492 -37.90 -65.91 100.03
N PRO A 493 -38.67 -66.97 99.65
CA PRO A 493 -38.38 -67.78 98.48
C PRO A 493 -38.29 -66.91 97.23
N LEU A 494 -37.31 -67.17 96.36
CA LEU A 494 -37.08 -66.39 95.13
C LEU A 494 -38.36 -66.20 94.29
N ILE A 495 -39.22 -67.21 94.27
CA ILE A 495 -40.51 -67.18 93.57
C ILE A 495 -41.46 -66.10 94.11
N GLU A 496 -41.48 -65.89 95.43
CA GLU A 496 -42.32 -64.87 96.07
C GLU A 496 -41.74 -63.46 95.88
N ALA A 497 -40.41 -63.32 95.81
CA ALA A 497 -39.75 -62.06 95.47
C ALA A 497 -40.05 -61.63 94.02
N ILE A 498 -40.04 -62.58 93.08
CA ILE A 498 -40.41 -62.33 91.68
C ILE A 498 -41.90 -61.98 91.56
N ASP A 499 -42.78 -62.71 92.25
CA ASP A 499 -44.22 -62.46 92.22
C ASP A 499 -44.61 -61.06 92.72
N ARG A 500 -43.86 -60.52 93.69
CA ARG A 500 -44.08 -59.15 94.20
C ARG A 500 -43.52 -58.07 93.27
N ALA A 501 -42.40 -58.32 92.62
CA ALA A 501 -41.77 -57.36 91.71
C ALA A 501 -42.44 -57.32 90.32
N GLY A 502 -43.08 -58.42 89.90
CA GLY A 502 -43.70 -58.60 88.59
C GLY A 502 -44.69 -57.50 88.18
N PRO A 503 -45.68 -57.13 89.01
CA PRO A 503 -46.67 -56.10 88.65
C PRO A 503 -46.06 -54.70 88.43
N ALA A 504 -44.93 -54.39 89.07
CA ALA A 504 -44.29 -53.08 88.95
C ALA A 504 -43.65 -52.84 87.58
N ILE A 505 -43.23 -53.91 86.89
CA ILE A 505 -42.57 -53.86 85.57
C ILE A 505 -43.46 -53.14 84.54
N GLN A 506 -44.74 -53.46 84.54
CA GLN A 506 -45.68 -52.94 83.55
C GLN A 506 -45.97 -51.44 83.74
N SER A 507 -45.91 -50.95 84.97
CA SER A 507 -46.07 -49.52 85.28
C SER A 507 -44.80 -48.71 85.07
N ARG A 508 -43.62 -49.30 85.31
CA ARG A 508 -42.33 -48.59 85.32
C ARG A 508 -41.67 -48.52 83.93
N PHE A 509 -41.88 -49.55 83.12
CA PHE A 509 -41.29 -49.66 81.78
C PHE A 509 -42.36 -49.54 80.69
N SER A 510 -43.48 -48.83 80.97
CA SER A 510 -44.55 -48.58 79.99
C SER A 510 -44.04 -47.87 78.74
N ASP A 511 -43.07 -46.98 78.92
CA ASP A 511 -42.54 -46.08 77.89
C ASP A 511 -41.31 -46.68 77.16
N ASP A 512 -40.83 -47.85 77.60
CA ASP A 512 -39.74 -48.58 76.96
C ASP A 512 -40.15 -50.06 76.77
N PRO A 513 -40.93 -50.36 75.71
CA PRO A 513 -41.46 -51.70 75.45
C PRO A 513 -40.36 -52.75 75.31
N GLN A 514 -39.16 -52.37 74.87
CA GLN A 514 -38.04 -53.27 74.64
C GLN A 514 -37.39 -53.70 75.95
N VAL A 515 -37.17 -52.75 76.86
CA VAL A 515 -36.71 -53.04 78.22
C VAL A 515 -37.73 -53.92 78.94
N ALA A 516 -39.02 -53.58 78.87
CA ALA A 516 -40.09 -54.38 79.46
C ALA A 516 -40.11 -55.82 78.92
N ALA A 517 -40.01 -55.99 77.58
CA ALA A 517 -39.97 -57.30 76.94
C ALA A 517 -38.79 -58.16 77.43
N THR A 518 -37.61 -57.55 77.53
CA THR A 518 -36.38 -58.24 77.96
C THR A 518 -36.45 -58.66 79.42
N ILE A 519 -37.02 -57.82 80.29
CA ILE A 519 -37.25 -58.15 81.70
C ILE A 519 -38.27 -59.30 81.81
N HIS A 520 -39.38 -59.25 81.07
CA HIS A 520 -40.36 -60.35 81.03
C HIS A 520 -39.75 -61.65 80.50
N GLN A 521 -38.87 -61.60 79.49
CA GLN A 521 -38.15 -62.76 79.00
C GLN A 521 -37.24 -63.34 80.09
N THR A 522 -36.48 -62.49 80.77
CA THR A 522 -35.59 -62.91 81.87
C THR A 522 -36.38 -63.55 83.02
N LEU A 523 -37.56 -63.00 83.34
CA LEU A 523 -38.46 -63.60 84.33
C LEU A 523 -39.08 -64.90 83.85
N GLY A 524 -39.45 -65.00 82.57
CA GLY A 524 -39.92 -66.23 81.95
C GLY A 524 -38.88 -67.34 82.04
N ASP A 525 -37.62 -67.04 81.70
CA ASP A 525 -36.49 -67.95 81.84
C ASP A 525 -36.30 -68.37 83.31
N ALA A 526 -36.38 -67.43 84.25
CA ALA A 526 -36.27 -67.73 85.68
C ALA A 526 -37.41 -68.65 86.18
N TYR A 527 -38.66 -68.38 85.81
CA TYR A 527 -39.80 -69.24 86.16
C TYR A 527 -39.71 -70.62 85.51
N TYR A 528 -39.20 -70.69 84.28
CA TYR A 528 -38.98 -71.94 83.56
C TYR A 528 -37.94 -72.82 84.28
N GLN A 529 -36.82 -72.23 84.72
CA GLN A 529 -35.79 -72.92 85.51
C GLN A 529 -36.31 -73.37 86.89
N LEU A 530 -37.28 -72.66 87.46
CA LEU A 530 -37.97 -73.04 88.69
C LEU A 530 -39.12 -74.05 88.47
N ALA A 531 -39.24 -74.61 87.26
CA ALA A 531 -40.28 -75.56 86.84
C ALA A 531 -41.73 -75.04 86.97
N ASN A 532 -41.92 -73.71 87.02
CA ASN A 532 -43.24 -73.09 87.01
C ASN A 532 -43.62 -72.68 85.57
N TYR A 533 -44.03 -73.67 84.79
CA TYR A 533 -44.27 -73.51 83.35
C TYR A 533 -45.45 -72.58 83.02
N ASP A 534 -46.47 -72.52 83.88
CA ASP A 534 -47.64 -71.66 83.67
C ASP A 534 -47.25 -70.18 83.75
N LYS A 535 -46.52 -69.80 84.81
CA LYS A 535 -46.00 -68.42 84.95
C LYS A 535 -44.92 -68.10 83.93
N ALA A 536 -44.05 -69.06 83.60
CA ALA A 536 -43.06 -68.88 82.54
C ALA A 536 -43.74 -68.55 81.19
N ARG A 537 -44.79 -69.30 80.84
CA ARG A 537 -45.56 -69.08 79.61
C ARG A 537 -46.23 -67.71 79.59
N GLU A 538 -46.81 -67.28 80.71
CA GLU A 538 -47.39 -65.95 80.86
C GLU A 538 -46.34 -64.85 80.61
N GLN A 539 -45.17 -64.94 81.28
CA GLN A 539 -44.10 -63.96 81.12
C GLN A 539 -43.51 -63.96 79.68
N PHE A 540 -43.32 -65.11 79.05
CA PHE A 540 -42.92 -65.18 77.64
C PHE A 540 -43.98 -64.59 76.71
N SER A 541 -45.27 -64.76 77.00
CA SER A 541 -46.34 -64.14 76.21
C SER A 541 -46.32 -62.61 76.33
N HIS A 542 -46.04 -62.08 77.51
CA HIS A 542 -45.84 -60.65 77.71
C HIS A 542 -44.61 -60.14 76.97
N ALA A 543 -43.49 -60.87 77.02
CA ALA A 543 -42.29 -60.53 76.25
C ALA A 543 -42.56 -60.51 74.73
N ALA A 544 -43.23 -61.55 74.21
CA ALA A 544 -43.56 -61.67 72.79
C ALA A 544 -44.52 -60.55 72.33
N ALA A 545 -45.55 -60.23 73.11
CA ALA A 545 -46.47 -59.14 72.79
C ALA A 545 -45.74 -57.79 72.69
N ARG A 546 -44.76 -57.53 73.56
CA ARG A 546 -43.97 -56.30 73.56
C ARG A 546 -42.91 -56.26 72.46
N PHE A 547 -42.29 -57.40 72.12
CA PHE A 547 -41.42 -57.49 70.92
C PHE A 547 -42.20 -57.29 69.62
N SER A 548 -43.45 -57.78 69.54
CA SER A 548 -44.31 -57.54 68.38
C SER A 548 -44.64 -56.06 68.20
N GLN A 549 -44.93 -55.33 69.29
CA GLN A 549 -45.16 -53.88 69.24
C GLN A 549 -43.95 -53.09 68.72
N LEU A 550 -42.73 -53.60 68.92
CA LEU A 550 -41.51 -52.99 68.39
C LEU A 550 -41.27 -53.31 66.90
N GLY A 551 -41.76 -54.46 66.43
CA GLY A 551 -41.69 -54.85 65.02
C GLY A 551 -42.64 -54.05 64.13
N ASP A 552 -43.85 -53.76 64.60
CA ASP A 552 -44.82 -52.94 63.87
C ASP A 552 -44.41 -51.47 63.82
N ASN A 553 -43.86 -50.92 64.91
CA ASN A 553 -43.35 -49.54 64.93
C ASN A 553 -42.08 -49.32 64.08
N ALA A 554 -41.37 -50.37 63.68
CA ALA A 554 -40.19 -50.27 62.81
C ALA A 554 -40.54 -50.40 61.31
N ALA A 555 -41.81 -50.65 60.97
CA ALA A 555 -42.30 -50.74 59.60
C ALA A 555 -43.03 -49.46 59.11
N GLU A 556 -43.26 -48.49 60.02
CA GLU A 556 -43.91 -47.20 59.72
C GLU A 556 -42.96 -45.99 59.64
N ASP A 557 -41.67 -46.15 59.97
CA ASP A 557 -40.58 -45.17 59.77
C ASP A 557 -39.60 -45.65 58.68
#